data_AF-A0A1Y3NMY8-F1
#
_entry.id   AF-A0A1Y3NMY8-F1
#
_cell.length_a   1.000
_cell.length_b   1.000
_cell.length_c   1.000
_cell.angle_alpha   90.00
_cell.angle_beta   90.00
_cell.angle_gamma   90.00
#
_symmetry.space_group_name_H-M   'P 1'
#
loop_
_entity.id
_entity.type
_entity.pdbx_description
1 polymer ?
#
loop_
_entity_poly.entity_id
_entity_poly.type
_entity_poly.pdbx_seq_one_letter_code
_entity_poly.pdbx_strand_id
1 'polypeptide(L)'
;YKINDLITIFKTYQQNYNEIKIIFTQTYYNPFFNGQLSVDFQHSINITLIGEPSNGTVIDCGHDFHNNFHITFQSQNKNDFLNFNVENIKFYDFFDSNHNGKTSLFFIEPISPKFTVSFKNCTFESSNTNLFRFNINVNKDNDIYQYKFDDCNFINLINGTISTESQSINSNAGNIKISHSYFNNASDLFHIKNGNLFIEDCVHNKAGYLIYFNNKNIKNNNKIIINNSKFKDVSTLISGDGTYVILNNLEISDINNENSFELISNIKYGIIDFKNSIVSNITFRGYGLIGGESEIRFQNITFTNIISNYNVLIPITYHDGYLEDIIFENINLIGDEGLSSLIYFNSNEIKIKKSLLLKNIAITNIHSNGSLIILEGNKVNLTLSNIDLNVTDTLIENVENLHKMKIGLFNINNEMSINSEFNNNTSYNNGGVLSITSNNRNDNIQNSNIKLTLINSILTENVAKYFGGVFYLNMNNTYDYLFNINNNLFENNTAGVAGGVFFFANYFQKYKPQDFQNNNFFKNNNANSHGNKFASNPSIIQYNDTNELKEEFKVISGNPINFNIQVHDGFNNLIVDNEKYYSNLNFLVDMMHFDGKKMESKEYIIKNNIISIEHGKTYNILNNIL
;
A
#
# COMPACT_ATOMS: atom_id res chain seq x y z
N TYR A 1 3.38 -57.12 14.60
CA TYR A 1 4.58 -56.28 14.52
C TYR A 1 4.51 -55.21 15.58
N LYS A 2 5.64 -54.86 16.21
CA LYS A 2 5.78 -53.66 17.04
C LYS A 2 5.97 -52.44 16.12
N ILE A 3 5.76 -51.22 16.61
CA ILE A 3 5.99 -50.00 15.81
C ILE A 3 7.44 -49.91 15.29
N ASN A 4 8.41 -50.38 16.06
CA ASN A 4 9.82 -50.44 15.66
C ASN A 4 10.09 -51.39 14.48
N ASP A 5 9.16 -52.26 14.12
CA ASP A 5 9.29 -53.18 12.98
C ASP A 5 8.83 -52.54 11.65
N LEU A 6 8.38 -51.28 11.63
CA LEU A 6 7.84 -50.59 10.44
C LEU A 6 8.74 -50.72 9.19
N ILE A 7 10.06 -50.53 9.36
CA ILE A 7 11.04 -50.66 8.25
C ILE A 7 11.03 -52.07 7.69
N THR A 8 11.04 -53.07 8.57
CA THR A 8 11.04 -54.48 8.19
C THR A 8 9.77 -54.81 7.41
N ILE A 9 8.61 -54.32 7.87
CA ILE A 9 7.33 -54.48 7.17
C ILE A 9 7.43 -53.89 5.77
N PHE A 10 7.86 -52.62 5.63
CA PHE A 10 7.97 -52.00 4.31
C PHE A 10 8.90 -52.79 3.39
N LYS A 11 10.10 -53.17 3.85
CA LYS A 11 11.07 -53.91 3.03
C LYS A 11 10.57 -55.28 2.61
N THR A 12 9.91 -56.01 3.49
CA THR A 12 9.40 -57.37 3.21
C THR A 12 8.21 -57.34 2.26
N TYR A 13 7.25 -56.43 2.47
CA TYR A 13 6.00 -56.46 1.73
C TYR A 13 6.07 -55.67 0.42
N GLN A 14 6.92 -54.64 0.29
CA GLN A 14 6.96 -53.86 -0.95
C GLN A 14 7.30 -54.71 -2.17
N GLN A 15 8.17 -55.72 -2.04
CA GLN A 15 8.59 -56.57 -3.16
C GLN A 15 7.46 -57.39 -3.80
N ASN A 16 6.37 -57.63 -3.07
CA ASN A 16 5.31 -58.55 -3.47
C ASN A 16 3.95 -57.88 -3.66
N TYR A 17 3.79 -56.64 -3.23
CA TYR A 17 2.50 -55.95 -3.19
C TYR A 17 2.61 -54.52 -3.71
N ASN A 18 1.63 -54.14 -4.54
CA ASN A 18 1.49 -52.75 -5.03
C ASN A 18 0.65 -51.88 -4.07
N GLU A 19 0.04 -52.47 -3.05
CA GLU A 19 -0.71 -51.77 -2.01
C GLU A 19 -0.38 -52.37 -0.64
N ILE A 20 -0.02 -51.52 0.32
CA ILE A 20 0.26 -51.92 1.70
C ILE A 20 -0.49 -50.97 2.64
N LYS A 21 -1.38 -51.53 3.47
CA LYS A 21 -2.07 -50.79 4.53
C LYS A 21 -1.60 -51.28 5.89
N ILE A 22 -1.10 -50.36 6.71
CA ILE A 22 -0.67 -50.64 8.07
C ILE A 22 -1.61 -49.92 9.02
N ILE A 23 -2.32 -50.69 9.84
CA ILE A 23 -3.28 -50.17 10.81
C ILE A 23 -2.66 -50.25 12.20
N PHE A 24 -2.55 -49.11 12.87
CA PHE A 24 -2.15 -49.03 14.26
C PHE A 24 -3.34 -49.45 15.15
N THR A 25 -3.10 -50.43 16.02
CA THR A 25 -4.15 -51.02 16.86
C THR A 25 -4.18 -50.46 18.28
N GLN A 26 -3.20 -49.62 18.63
CA GLN A 26 -3.15 -48.92 19.92
C GLN A 26 -3.36 -47.43 19.69
N THR A 27 -3.88 -46.76 20.71
CA THR A 27 -4.12 -45.31 20.70
C THR A 27 -2.86 -44.51 20.99
N TYR A 28 -1.79 -45.15 21.49
CA TYR A 28 -0.56 -44.47 21.87
C TYR A 28 0.67 -45.35 21.58
N TYR A 29 1.67 -44.75 20.95
CA TYR A 29 3.00 -45.32 20.78
C TYR A 29 4.05 -44.26 21.14
N ASN A 30 5.13 -44.70 21.79
CA ASN A 30 6.35 -43.94 21.97
C ASN A 30 7.49 -44.76 21.32
N PRO A 31 7.65 -44.64 19.99
CA PRO A 31 8.67 -45.42 19.30
C PRO A 31 10.07 -44.86 19.60
N PHE A 32 10.87 -45.69 20.26
CA PHE A 32 12.30 -45.46 20.30
C PHE A 32 12.93 -46.08 19.04
N PHE A 33 13.14 -45.26 18.01
CA PHE A 33 14.03 -45.62 16.91
C PHE A 33 15.47 -45.28 17.33
N ASN A 34 16.45 -46.09 16.91
CA ASN A 34 17.86 -45.69 17.01
C ASN A 34 18.24 -45.13 15.64
N GLY A 35 17.88 -43.86 15.41
CA GLY A 35 18.19 -43.14 14.17
C GLY A 35 17.05 -43.09 13.16
N GLN A 36 17.42 -43.01 11.87
CA GLN A 36 16.52 -42.66 10.78
C GLN A 36 15.71 -43.86 10.27
N LEU A 37 14.38 -43.71 10.19
CA LEU A 37 13.49 -44.69 9.56
C LEU A 37 13.52 -44.53 8.04
N SER A 38 14.52 -45.15 7.38
CA SER A 38 14.73 -45.03 5.94
C SER A 38 13.97 -46.10 5.14
N VAL A 39 13.17 -45.67 4.17
CA VAL A 39 12.43 -46.54 3.25
C VAL A 39 12.63 -46.09 1.81
N ASP A 40 13.08 -47.03 0.96
CA ASP A 40 13.29 -46.79 -0.47
C ASP A 40 12.27 -47.59 -1.28
N PHE A 41 11.44 -46.91 -2.08
CA PHE A 41 10.42 -47.53 -2.95
C PHE A 41 10.91 -47.62 -4.39
N GLN A 42 10.95 -48.84 -4.95
CA GLN A 42 11.59 -49.13 -6.24
C GLN A 42 10.66 -49.33 -7.44
N HIS A 43 9.36 -49.51 -7.21
CA HIS A 43 8.33 -49.67 -8.25
C HIS A 43 7.01 -49.02 -7.81
N SER A 44 6.03 -48.92 -8.72
CA SER A 44 4.69 -48.42 -8.39
C SER A 44 4.14 -49.09 -7.11
N ILE A 45 3.85 -48.28 -6.09
CA ILE A 45 3.36 -48.77 -4.80
C ILE A 45 2.50 -47.72 -4.11
N ASN A 46 1.47 -48.16 -3.41
CA ASN A 46 0.61 -47.35 -2.56
C ASN A 46 0.72 -47.81 -1.10
N ILE A 47 1.25 -46.96 -0.24
CA ILE A 47 1.41 -47.25 1.19
C ILE A 47 0.51 -46.33 1.98
N THR A 48 -0.23 -46.90 2.93
CA THR A 48 -1.11 -46.15 3.82
C THR A 48 -0.85 -46.55 5.27
N LEU A 49 -0.53 -45.57 6.12
CA LEU A 49 -0.46 -45.68 7.57
C LEU A 49 -1.77 -45.15 8.17
N ILE A 50 -2.49 -45.98 8.91
CA ILE A 50 -3.83 -45.66 9.43
C ILE A 50 -3.83 -45.78 10.95
N GLY A 51 -4.12 -44.69 11.65
CA GLY A 51 -4.32 -44.71 13.10
C GLY A 51 -5.58 -45.47 13.51
N GLU A 52 -5.71 -45.75 14.80
CA GLU A 52 -6.83 -46.50 15.36
C GLU A 52 -8.17 -45.82 14.98
N PRO A 53 -9.15 -46.53 14.38
CA PRO A 53 -10.33 -45.89 13.78
C PRO A 53 -11.23 -45.10 14.74
N SER A 54 -11.27 -45.43 16.03
CA SER A 54 -12.19 -44.81 16.99
C SER A 54 -11.68 -43.49 17.56
N ASN A 55 -10.39 -43.41 17.88
CA ASN A 55 -9.80 -42.24 18.56
C ASN A 55 -8.53 -41.70 17.90
N GLY A 56 -8.10 -42.31 16.79
CA GLY A 56 -6.80 -42.07 16.20
C GLY A 56 -5.67 -42.70 17.00
N THR A 57 -4.45 -42.53 16.50
CA THR A 57 -3.24 -42.99 17.17
C THR A 57 -2.31 -41.81 17.46
N VAL A 58 -1.83 -41.70 18.69
CA VAL A 58 -0.76 -40.78 19.07
C VAL A 58 0.59 -41.46 18.87
N ILE A 59 1.47 -40.82 18.11
CA ILE A 59 2.89 -41.15 18.02
C ILE A 59 3.63 -40.04 18.76
N ASP A 60 4.02 -40.35 19.98
CA ASP A 60 4.85 -39.49 20.82
C ASP A 60 6.31 -39.62 20.37
N CYS A 61 6.83 -38.54 19.82
CA CYS A 61 8.16 -38.48 19.24
C CYS A 61 9.25 -38.37 20.33
N GLY A 62 8.89 -37.88 21.51
CA GLY A 62 9.78 -37.64 22.63
C GLY A 62 10.62 -36.35 22.49
N HIS A 63 10.83 -35.69 23.63
CA HIS A 63 11.77 -34.59 23.82
C HIS A 63 13.22 -35.05 23.52
N ASP A 64 13.98 -34.30 22.71
CA ASP A 64 15.30 -34.64 22.15
C ASP A 64 15.28 -35.69 21.03
N PHE A 65 14.55 -35.34 19.97
CA PHE A 65 14.30 -36.23 18.87
C PHE A 65 15.53 -36.51 18.00
N HIS A 66 15.84 -37.80 17.83
CA HIS A 66 16.85 -38.31 16.89
C HIS A 66 16.26 -39.10 15.70
N ASN A 67 14.93 -39.19 15.60
CA ASN A 67 14.25 -40.31 14.91
C ASN A 67 13.44 -39.95 13.67
N ASN A 68 14.02 -39.37 12.63
CA ASN A 68 13.21 -38.91 11.49
C ASN A 68 12.67 -40.05 10.60
N PHE A 69 11.48 -39.85 10.03
CA PHE A 69 10.98 -40.64 8.90
C PHE A 69 11.71 -40.18 7.65
N HIS A 70 12.53 -41.04 7.06
CA HIS A 70 13.22 -40.77 5.80
C HIS A 70 12.62 -41.61 4.69
N ILE A 71 11.98 -40.93 3.75
CA ILE A 71 11.26 -41.58 2.67
C ILE A 71 11.94 -41.21 1.35
N THR A 72 12.55 -42.19 0.69
CA THR A 72 13.15 -42.03 -0.63
C THR A 72 12.22 -42.64 -1.67
N PHE A 73 11.80 -41.83 -2.64
CA PHE A 73 11.01 -42.33 -3.78
C PHE A 73 11.93 -42.55 -4.99
N GLN A 74 12.39 -43.78 -5.21
CA GLN A 74 13.36 -44.11 -6.25
C GLN A 74 12.85 -45.22 -7.19
N SER A 75 12.01 -44.87 -8.17
CA SER A 75 11.66 -45.83 -9.22
C SER A 75 12.66 -45.79 -10.38
N GLN A 76 13.03 -46.97 -10.90
CA GLN A 76 13.80 -47.11 -12.13
C GLN A 76 12.94 -46.82 -13.38
N ASN A 77 11.62 -46.98 -13.29
CA ASN A 77 10.68 -46.74 -14.38
C ASN A 77 10.00 -45.38 -14.20
N LYS A 78 10.24 -44.44 -15.12
CA LYS A 78 9.65 -43.09 -15.11
C LYS A 78 8.11 -43.08 -15.09
N ASN A 79 7.47 -44.18 -15.46
CA ASN A 79 6.03 -44.31 -15.45
C ASN A 79 5.43 -44.74 -14.11
N ASP A 80 6.25 -45.23 -13.19
CA ASP A 80 5.74 -45.68 -11.90
C ASP A 80 5.19 -44.53 -11.07
N PHE A 81 4.14 -44.82 -10.32
CA PHE A 81 3.49 -43.85 -9.44
C PHE A 81 3.59 -44.33 -7.99
N LEU A 82 4.19 -43.50 -7.14
CA LEU A 82 4.49 -43.83 -5.75
C LEU A 82 3.58 -43.02 -4.82
N ASN A 83 2.79 -43.67 -3.97
CA ASN A 83 1.90 -43.01 -3.02
C ASN A 83 2.25 -43.38 -1.58
N PHE A 84 2.34 -42.38 -0.72
CA PHE A 84 2.48 -42.55 0.72
C PHE A 84 1.43 -41.72 1.45
N ASN A 85 0.53 -42.39 2.15
CA ASN A 85 -0.61 -41.77 2.82
C ASN A 85 -0.53 -42.02 4.33
N VAL A 86 -0.90 -41.03 5.11
CA VAL A 86 -1.01 -41.12 6.58
C VAL A 86 -2.38 -40.60 6.98
N GLU A 87 -3.13 -41.38 7.74
CA GLU A 87 -4.52 -41.09 8.09
C GLU A 87 -4.76 -41.26 9.59
N ASN A 88 -5.43 -40.30 10.22
CA ASN A 88 -5.90 -40.41 11.61
C ASN A 88 -4.79 -40.59 12.66
N ILE A 89 -3.66 -39.89 12.49
CA ILE A 89 -2.50 -39.96 13.39
C ILE A 89 -2.17 -38.59 13.97
N LYS A 90 -1.93 -38.53 15.27
CA LYS A 90 -1.36 -37.38 15.98
C LYS A 90 0.13 -37.59 16.23
N PHE A 91 0.97 -36.73 15.68
CA PHE A 91 2.39 -36.62 15.98
C PHE A 91 2.59 -35.57 17.08
N TYR A 92 3.17 -35.97 18.20
CA TYR A 92 3.27 -35.15 19.41
C TYR A 92 4.71 -35.07 19.94
N ASP A 93 5.07 -33.92 20.53
CA ASP A 93 6.33 -33.66 21.25
C ASP A 93 7.58 -33.93 20.39
N PHE A 94 7.70 -33.17 19.30
CA PHE A 94 8.82 -33.29 18.37
C PHE A 94 9.77 -32.09 18.54
N PHE A 95 10.77 -32.25 19.42
CA PHE A 95 11.72 -31.19 19.77
C PHE A 95 13.16 -31.55 19.39
N ASP A 96 13.86 -30.61 18.76
CA ASP A 96 15.31 -30.62 18.56
C ASP A 96 15.94 -29.54 19.44
N SER A 97 16.69 -29.96 20.47
CA SER A 97 17.38 -29.07 21.39
C SER A 97 18.47 -28.22 20.73
N ASN A 98 18.98 -28.62 19.56
CA ASN A 98 20.03 -27.87 18.86
C ASN A 98 19.49 -26.77 17.95
N HIS A 99 18.19 -26.76 17.64
CA HIS A 99 17.53 -25.78 16.77
C HIS A 99 18.28 -25.48 15.45
N ASN A 100 19.01 -26.46 14.90
CA ASN A 100 19.90 -26.20 13.77
C ASN A 100 19.18 -26.21 12.41
N GLY A 101 17.85 -26.44 12.40
CA GLY A 101 17.02 -26.50 11.20
C GLY A 101 17.33 -27.67 10.26
N LYS A 102 18.17 -28.62 10.66
CA LYS A 102 18.53 -29.80 9.83
C LYS A 102 17.64 -31.00 10.11
N THR A 103 17.09 -31.09 11.31
CA THR A 103 16.16 -32.15 11.71
C THR A 103 14.77 -31.87 11.12
N SER A 104 14.06 -32.94 10.80
CA SER A 104 12.68 -32.88 10.37
C SER A 104 11.93 -34.15 10.72
N LEU A 105 10.65 -34.08 11.11
CA LEU A 105 9.89 -35.29 11.41
C LEU A 105 9.80 -36.19 10.17
N PHE A 106 9.50 -35.58 9.01
CA PHE A 106 9.53 -36.24 7.71
C PHE A 106 10.58 -35.60 6.79
N PHE A 107 11.61 -36.36 6.45
CA PHE A 107 12.56 -36.05 5.39
C PHE A 107 12.20 -36.85 4.14
N ILE A 108 11.77 -36.18 3.06
CA ILE A 108 11.29 -36.85 1.85
C ILE A 108 12.18 -36.46 0.68
N GLU A 109 12.81 -37.46 0.06
CA GLU A 109 13.74 -37.29 -1.06
C GLU A 109 13.22 -38.00 -2.31
N PRO A 110 12.39 -37.33 -3.13
CA PRO A 110 11.95 -37.90 -4.39
C PRO A 110 13.05 -37.87 -5.46
N ILE A 111 13.37 -39.04 -6.01
CA ILE A 111 14.22 -39.26 -7.18
C ILE A 111 13.36 -39.62 -8.41
N SER A 112 12.13 -40.09 -8.22
CA SER A 112 11.13 -40.26 -9.27
C SER A 112 10.26 -39.00 -9.45
N PRO A 113 9.88 -38.62 -10.69
CA PRO A 113 9.01 -37.46 -10.92
C PRO A 113 7.54 -37.70 -10.53
N LYS A 114 7.12 -38.96 -10.35
CA LYS A 114 5.72 -39.37 -10.19
C LYS A 114 5.48 -39.94 -8.79
N PHE A 115 5.17 -39.06 -7.85
CA PHE A 115 4.86 -39.44 -6.48
C PHE A 115 3.80 -38.52 -5.86
N THR A 116 3.14 -39.02 -4.81
CA THR A 116 2.27 -38.26 -3.91
C THR A 116 2.52 -38.68 -2.47
N VAL A 117 2.55 -37.71 -1.57
CA VAL A 117 2.55 -37.87 -0.12
C VAL A 117 1.32 -37.17 0.41
N SER A 118 0.48 -37.86 1.18
CA SER A 118 -0.73 -37.27 1.75
C SER A 118 -0.88 -37.52 3.24
N PHE A 119 -1.39 -36.51 3.94
CA PHE A 119 -1.77 -36.55 5.35
C PHE A 119 -3.24 -36.16 5.44
N LYS A 120 -4.06 -37.05 6.01
CA LYS A 120 -5.50 -36.83 6.17
C LYS A 120 -5.92 -36.98 7.62
N ASN A 121 -6.70 -36.04 8.14
CA ASN A 121 -7.18 -36.07 9.52
C ASN A 121 -6.02 -36.30 10.52
N CYS A 122 -4.88 -35.63 10.29
CA CYS A 122 -3.68 -35.78 11.12
C CYS A 122 -3.52 -34.57 12.04
N THR A 123 -2.84 -34.75 13.17
CA THR A 123 -2.50 -33.64 14.08
C THR A 123 -0.99 -33.58 14.27
N PHE A 124 -0.41 -32.40 14.13
CA PHE A 124 0.98 -32.11 14.44
C PHE A 124 0.99 -31.12 15.60
N GLU A 125 1.50 -31.54 16.75
CA GLU A 125 1.39 -30.77 17.98
C GLU A 125 2.71 -30.71 18.75
N SER A 126 3.04 -29.51 19.21
CA SER A 126 4.23 -29.23 20.04
C SER A 126 5.52 -29.60 19.31
N SER A 127 5.94 -28.72 18.40
CA SER A 127 7.22 -28.82 17.69
C SER A 127 8.02 -27.55 17.84
N ASN A 128 9.35 -27.67 17.91
CA ASN A 128 10.29 -26.55 17.84
C ASN A 128 11.19 -26.54 16.57
N THR A 129 10.93 -27.47 15.63
CA THR A 129 11.75 -27.76 14.45
C THR A 129 10.89 -28.20 13.25
N ASN A 130 11.51 -28.44 12.10
CA ASN A 130 10.79 -28.65 10.84
C ASN A 130 9.89 -29.89 10.92
N LEU A 131 8.61 -29.78 10.58
CA LEU A 131 7.78 -30.97 10.44
C LEU A 131 8.14 -31.72 9.16
N PHE A 132 8.40 -30.98 8.08
CA PHE A 132 8.60 -31.55 6.76
C PHE A 132 9.78 -30.89 6.06
N ARG A 133 10.65 -31.72 5.49
CA ARG A 133 11.73 -31.30 4.61
C ARG A 133 11.70 -32.12 3.34
N PHE A 134 11.38 -31.45 2.25
CA PHE A 134 11.24 -32.05 0.93
C PHE A 134 12.50 -31.74 0.10
N ASN A 135 13.39 -32.71 -0.11
CA ASN A 135 14.61 -32.56 -0.90
C ASN A 135 14.40 -33.06 -2.34
N ILE A 136 14.05 -32.14 -3.22
CA ILE A 136 13.51 -32.43 -4.55
C ILE A 136 14.63 -32.37 -5.58
N ASN A 137 15.07 -33.54 -6.03
CA ASN A 137 16.14 -33.70 -7.03
C ASN A 137 15.61 -34.07 -8.42
N VAL A 138 14.34 -33.77 -8.70
CA VAL A 138 13.66 -34.17 -9.94
C VAL A 138 13.13 -32.97 -10.71
N ASN A 139 13.35 -32.97 -12.02
CA ASN A 139 12.64 -32.10 -12.95
C ASN A 139 11.31 -32.77 -13.31
N LYS A 140 10.20 -32.04 -13.18
CA LYS A 140 8.86 -32.58 -13.42
C LYS A 140 8.10 -31.77 -14.46
N ASP A 141 7.37 -32.48 -15.32
CA ASP A 141 6.53 -31.94 -16.40
C ASP A 141 5.03 -31.79 -16.03
N ASN A 142 4.58 -32.19 -14.83
CA ASN A 142 3.14 -32.35 -14.53
C ASN A 142 2.62 -31.52 -13.34
N ASP A 143 1.40 -30.99 -13.50
CA ASP A 143 0.61 -30.13 -12.58
C ASP A 143 0.07 -30.82 -11.30
N ILE A 144 0.44 -32.06 -11.01
CA ILE A 144 -0.13 -32.78 -9.85
C ILE A 144 0.56 -32.33 -8.56
N TYR A 145 -0.23 -31.89 -7.57
CA TYR A 145 0.21 -31.64 -6.19
C TYR A 145 0.85 -32.90 -5.59
N GLN A 146 2.10 -32.76 -5.14
CA GLN A 146 2.91 -33.87 -4.64
C GLN A 146 2.74 -34.08 -3.15
N TYR A 147 2.47 -33.01 -2.40
CA TYR A 147 2.29 -33.06 -0.96
C TYR A 147 0.91 -32.54 -0.63
N LYS A 148 0.11 -33.32 0.09
CA LYS A 148 -1.29 -33.01 0.40
C LYS A 148 -1.54 -33.11 1.89
N PHE A 149 -2.21 -32.10 2.43
CA PHE A 149 -2.69 -32.06 3.81
C PHE A 149 -4.18 -31.75 3.77
N ASP A 150 -5.01 -32.61 4.35
CA ASP A 150 -6.47 -32.50 4.30
C ASP A 150 -7.04 -32.80 5.69
N ASP A 151 -7.89 -31.91 6.20
CA ASP A 151 -8.44 -32.00 7.56
C ASP A 151 -7.35 -32.10 8.66
N CYS A 152 -6.20 -31.43 8.48
CA CYS A 152 -5.07 -31.51 9.41
C CYS A 152 -5.09 -30.40 10.48
N ASN A 153 -4.58 -30.70 11.67
CA ASN A 153 -4.37 -29.75 12.75
C ASN A 153 -2.88 -29.48 12.99
N PHE A 154 -2.51 -28.21 13.10
CA PHE A 154 -1.15 -27.73 13.33
C PHE A 154 -1.14 -26.85 14.58
N ILE A 155 -0.68 -27.38 15.71
CA ILE A 155 -0.91 -26.79 17.04
C ILE A 155 0.43 -26.57 17.77
N ASN A 156 0.66 -25.35 18.28
CA ASN A 156 1.85 -25.01 19.07
C ASN A 156 3.15 -25.38 18.34
N LEU A 157 3.30 -24.88 17.13
CA LEU A 157 4.43 -25.15 16.27
C LEU A 157 5.34 -23.93 16.20
N ILE A 158 6.41 -23.96 16.98
CA ILE A 158 7.44 -22.92 16.98
C ILE A 158 8.49 -23.35 15.95
N ASN A 159 8.63 -22.66 14.82
CA ASN A 159 9.50 -23.12 13.71
C ASN A 159 9.08 -24.48 13.10
N GLY A 160 7.78 -24.81 13.11
CA GLY A 160 7.22 -26.07 12.58
C GLY A 160 7.19 -26.16 11.06
N THR A 161 8.31 -25.83 10.42
CA THR A 161 8.39 -25.54 9.00
C THR A 161 8.10 -26.76 8.12
N ILE A 162 7.29 -26.54 7.09
CA ILE A 162 7.20 -27.32 5.86
C ILE A 162 8.12 -26.65 4.84
N SER A 163 9.26 -27.28 4.56
CA SER A 163 10.29 -26.73 3.70
C SER A 163 10.42 -27.51 2.40
N THR A 164 10.51 -26.79 1.27
CA THR A 164 10.96 -27.37 0.00
C THR A 164 12.39 -26.93 -0.29
N GLU A 165 13.23 -27.89 -0.63
CA GLU A 165 14.57 -27.69 -1.13
C GLU A 165 14.66 -28.32 -2.50
N SER A 166 15.22 -27.62 -3.48
CA SER A 166 15.57 -28.24 -4.74
C SER A 166 16.97 -27.81 -5.16
N GLN A 167 17.75 -28.77 -5.64
CA GLN A 167 19.01 -28.50 -6.32
C GLN A 167 18.77 -28.04 -7.76
N SER A 168 17.59 -28.30 -8.33
CA SER A 168 17.25 -27.91 -9.69
C SER A 168 16.52 -26.58 -9.72
N ILE A 169 17.15 -25.61 -10.39
CA ILE A 169 16.65 -24.26 -10.59
C ILE A 169 15.35 -24.24 -11.42
N ASN A 170 15.05 -25.28 -12.20
CA ASN A 170 13.93 -25.29 -13.17
C ASN A 170 12.82 -26.28 -12.81
N SER A 171 12.72 -26.71 -11.55
CA SER A 171 11.72 -27.72 -11.17
C SER A 171 10.42 -27.09 -10.70
N ASN A 172 9.31 -27.33 -11.41
CA ASN A 172 7.94 -27.15 -10.91
C ASN A 172 7.54 -28.25 -9.91
N ALA A 173 8.52 -28.86 -9.25
CA ALA A 173 8.31 -29.89 -8.26
C ALA A 173 8.30 -29.25 -6.88
N GLY A 174 7.56 -29.84 -5.94
CA GLY A 174 7.33 -29.25 -4.62
C GLY A 174 5.92 -28.70 -4.45
N ASN A 175 4.98 -29.04 -5.32
CA ASN A 175 3.63 -28.53 -5.23
C ASN A 175 2.95 -29.06 -3.96
N ILE A 176 2.59 -28.16 -3.05
CA ILE A 176 1.93 -28.44 -1.78
C ILE A 176 0.48 -27.96 -1.86
N LYS A 177 -0.46 -28.81 -1.48
CA LYS A 177 -1.88 -28.48 -1.29
C LYS A 177 -2.28 -28.73 0.16
N ILE A 178 -2.96 -27.75 0.77
CA ILE A 178 -3.49 -27.81 2.12
C ILE A 178 -4.95 -27.40 2.07
N SER A 179 -5.81 -28.25 2.61
CA SER A 179 -7.26 -28.06 2.57
C SER A 179 -7.86 -28.31 3.94
N HIS A 180 -8.91 -27.58 4.29
CA HIS A 180 -9.74 -27.84 5.47
C HIS A 180 -8.95 -27.95 6.79
N SER A 181 -7.80 -27.27 6.88
CA SER A 181 -6.84 -27.46 7.97
C SER A 181 -6.88 -26.29 8.96
N TYR A 182 -6.52 -26.58 10.21
CA TYR A 182 -6.52 -25.63 11.31
C TYR A 182 -5.10 -25.38 11.83
N PHE A 183 -4.72 -24.13 11.93
CA PHE A 183 -3.44 -23.68 12.45
C PHE A 183 -3.65 -22.83 13.69
N ASN A 184 -3.05 -23.23 14.81
CA ASN A 184 -3.18 -22.52 16.08
C ASN A 184 -1.84 -22.38 16.77
N ASN A 185 -1.43 -21.13 17.01
CA ASN A 185 -0.13 -20.84 17.62
C ASN A 185 1.01 -21.49 16.85
N ALA A 186 1.06 -21.23 15.53
CA ALA A 186 2.01 -21.84 14.61
C ALA A 186 2.76 -20.77 13.83
N SER A 187 4.09 -20.82 13.83
CA SER A 187 4.96 -19.87 13.11
C SER A 187 5.86 -20.59 12.11
N ASP A 188 6.30 -19.84 11.10
CA ASP A 188 7.28 -20.24 10.09
C ASP A 188 6.85 -21.51 9.35
N LEU A 189 5.55 -21.60 9.03
CA LEU A 189 4.93 -22.84 8.58
C LEU A 189 5.40 -23.27 7.20
N PHE A 190 5.66 -22.36 6.28
CA PHE A 190 6.04 -22.70 4.91
C PHE A 190 7.32 -21.98 4.51
N HIS A 191 8.35 -22.74 4.15
CA HIS A 191 9.56 -22.22 3.51
C HIS A 191 9.71 -22.87 2.14
N ILE A 192 9.14 -22.21 1.13
CA ILE A 192 9.07 -22.76 -0.22
C ILE A 192 10.15 -22.12 -1.07
N LYS A 193 11.12 -22.94 -1.52
CA LYS A 193 12.15 -22.49 -2.49
C LYS A 193 11.68 -22.71 -3.94
N ASN A 194 10.91 -23.79 -4.16
CA ASN A 194 10.37 -24.16 -5.47
C ASN A 194 9.00 -24.83 -5.31
N GLY A 195 8.20 -24.76 -6.38
CA GLY A 195 6.86 -25.32 -6.45
C GLY A 195 5.76 -24.32 -6.11
N ASN A 196 4.52 -24.76 -6.30
CA ASN A 196 3.32 -23.99 -5.98
C ASN A 196 2.80 -24.34 -4.58
N LEU A 197 2.27 -23.35 -3.88
CA LEU A 197 1.55 -23.53 -2.62
C LEU A 197 0.08 -23.19 -2.82
N PHE A 198 -0.79 -24.13 -2.46
CA PHE A 198 -2.24 -23.97 -2.52
C PHE A 198 -2.85 -24.21 -1.14
N ILE A 199 -3.53 -23.20 -0.59
CA ILE A 199 -4.22 -23.23 0.71
C ILE A 199 -5.70 -22.94 0.46
N GLU A 200 -6.58 -23.80 0.96
CA GLU A 200 -8.02 -23.70 0.72
C GLU A 200 -8.81 -24.07 1.98
N ASP A 201 -9.84 -23.29 2.30
CA ASP A 201 -10.76 -23.55 3.41
C ASP A 201 -10.03 -23.74 4.76
N CYS A 202 -8.95 -22.99 5.00
CA CYS A 202 -8.14 -23.11 6.21
C CYS A 202 -8.44 -22.00 7.23
N VAL A 203 -8.18 -22.29 8.51
CA VAL A 203 -8.31 -21.31 9.60
C VAL A 203 -6.98 -21.18 10.32
N HIS A 204 -6.49 -19.94 10.40
CA HIS A 204 -5.25 -19.57 11.07
C HIS A 204 -5.55 -18.68 12.26
N ASN A 205 -5.09 -19.08 13.44
CA ASN A 205 -5.28 -18.35 14.68
C ASN A 205 -3.95 -18.21 15.41
N LYS A 206 -3.57 -16.99 15.80
CA LYS A 206 -2.29 -16.72 16.47
C LYS A 206 -1.10 -17.25 15.69
N ALA A 207 -1.13 -17.08 14.37
CA ALA A 207 -0.08 -17.60 13.51
C ALA A 207 1.05 -16.57 13.36
N GLY A 208 2.28 -17.04 13.51
CA GLY A 208 3.46 -16.25 13.19
C GLY A 208 3.62 -16.10 11.67
N TYR A 209 4.84 -15.79 11.25
CA TYR A 209 5.17 -15.60 9.84
C TYR A 209 4.77 -16.87 9.05
N LEU A 210 3.80 -16.79 8.13
CA LEU A 210 3.17 -18.01 7.61
C LEU A 210 3.95 -18.61 6.44
N ILE A 211 4.27 -17.79 5.42
CA ILE A 211 4.82 -18.26 4.14
C ILE A 211 6.05 -17.44 3.75
N TYR A 212 7.21 -18.10 3.72
CA TYR A 212 8.45 -17.57 3.14
C TYR A 212 8.68 -18.19 1.77
N PHE A 213 8.77 -17.35 0.75
CA PHE A 213 9.04 -17.76 -0.61
C PHE A 213 10.39 -17.21 -1.09
N ASN A 214 11.42 -18.05 -1.06
CA ASN A 214 12.77 -17.64 -1.48
C ASN A 214 13.12 -18.22 -2.84
N ASN A 215 12.66 -17.57 -3.89
CA ASN A 215 13.03 -17.94 -5.25
C ASN A 215 13.86 -16.84 -5.91
N LYS A 216 15.18 -17.06 -5.96
CA LYS A 216 16.11 -16.16 -6.65
C LYS A 216 15.94 -16.15 -8.17
N ASN A 217 15.20 -17.12 -8.74
CA ASN A 217 14.98 -17.22 -10.18
C ASN A 217 13.56 -16.78 -10.55
N ILE A 218 13.44 -15.50 -10.89
CA ILE A 218 12.20 -14.83 -11.34
C ILE A 218 11.55 -15.52 -12.56
N LYS A 219 12.27 -16.39 -13.28
CA LYS A 219 11.75 -17.08 -14.47
C LYS A 219 10.75 -18.21 -14.16
N ASN A 220 10.62 -18.63 -12.90
CA ASN A 220 9.76 -19.76 -12.57
C ASN A 220 8.33 -19.29 -12.30
N ASN A 221 7.36 -19.99 -12.89
CA ASN A 221 5.92 -19.74 -12.75
C ASN A 221 5.37 -20.18 -11.37
N ASN A 222 6.12 -19.94 -10.30
CA ASN A 222 5.71 -20.32 -8.96
C ASN A 222 4.52 -19.46 -8.52
N LYS A 223 3.53 -20.12 -7.92
CA LYS A 223 2.28 -19.50 -7.48
C LYS A 223 2.00 -19.82 -6.02
N ILE A 224 1.52 -18.82 -5.30
CA ILE A 224 0.88 -18.98 -4.01
C ILE A 224 -0.60 -18.68 -4.22
N ILE A 225 -1.47 -19.62 -3.89
CA ILE A 225 -2.92 -19.47 -4.03
C ILE A 225 -3.55 -19.75 -2.68
N ILE A 226 -4.29 -18.78 -2.13
CA ILE A 226 -5.02 -18.90 -0.87
C ILE A 226 -6.48 -18.56 -1.12
N ASN A 227 -7.36 -19.52 -0.87
CA ASN A 227 -8.80 -19.41 -1.10
C ASN A 227 -9.59 -19.67 0.18
N ASN A 228 -10.70 -18.95 0.35
CA ASN A 228 -11.75 -19.26 1.34
C ASN A 228 -11.22 -19.42 2.79
N SER A 229 -10.16 -18.70 3.14
CA SER A 229 -9.42 -18.94 4.39
C SER A 229 -9.56 -17.77 5.36
N LYS A 230 -9.48 -18.07 6.65
CA LYS A 230 -9.60 -17.09 7.74
C LYS A 230 -8.28 -16.93 8.47
N PHE A 231 -7.89 -15.68 8.72
CA PHE A 231 -6.66 -15.31 9.39
C PHE A 231 -6.99 -14.39 10.57
N LYS A 232 -6.80 -14.89 11.78
CA LYS A 232 -7.05 -14.18 13.02
C LYS A 232 -5.77 -14.04 13.85
N ASP A 233 -5.49 -12.81 14.30
CA ASP A 233 -4.32 -12.50 15.14
C ASP A 233 -3.02 -13.06 14.55
N VAL A 234 -2.85 -12.87 13.24
CA VAL A 234 -1.67 -13.34 12.50
C VAL A 234 -0.64 -12.22 12.34
N SER A 235 0.61 -12.59 12.17
CA SER A 235 1.66 -11.67 11.72
C SER A 235 1.72 -11.61 10.17
N THR A 236 2.90 -11.42 9.57
CA THR A 236 3.07 -11.38 8.11
C THR A 236 2.64 -12.70 7.46
N LEU A 237 1.65 -12.64 6.57
CA LEU A 237 1.10 -13.81 5.90
C LEU A 237 2.05 -14.36 4.82
N ILE A 238 2.55 -13.53 3.90
CA ILE A 238 3.46 -13.95 2.83
C ILE A 238 4.66 -13.01 2.74
N SER A 239 5.86 -13.53 2.46
CA SER A 239 6.98 -12.70 2.00
C SER A 239 7.95 -13.48 1.11
N GLY A 240 8.66 -12.75 0.24
CA GLY A 240 9.51 -13.36 -0.77
C GLY A 240 9.72 -12.48 -1.99
N ASP A 241 10.24 -13.06 -3.08
CA ASP A 241 10.52 -12.34 -4.33
C ASP A 241 9.98 -13.10 -5.55
N GLY A 242 9.63 -12.37 -6.61
CA GLY A 242 9.39 -12.89 -7.97
C GLY A 242 8.29 -13.95 -8.07
N THR A 243 7.21 -13.80 -7.32
CA THR A 243 6.13 -14.80 -7.20
C THR A 243 4.77 -14.22 -7.55
N TYR A 244 3.90 -15.04 -8.14
CA TYR A 244 2.50 -14.67 -8.35
C TYR A 244 1.63 -15.14 -7.18
N VAL A 245 1.02 -14.20 -6.48
CA VAL A 245 0.16 -14.46 -5.33
C VAL A 245 -1.29 -14.19 -5.70
N ILE A 246 -2.15 -15.17 -5.43
CA ILE A 246 -3.61 -15.07 -5.58
C ILE A 246 -4.24 -15.28 -4.21
N LEU A 247 -4.92 -14.25 -3.71
CA LEU A 247 -5.66 -14.23 -2.45
C LEU A 247 -7.14 -14.01 -2.78
N ASN A 248 -8.00 -14.96 -2.45
CA ASN A 248 -9.41 -14.87 -2.82
C ASN A 248 -10.33 -15.34 -1.69
N ASN A 249 -11.40 -14.59 -1.43
CA ASN A 249 -12.39 -14.91 -0.40
C ASN A 249 -11.75 -15.11 0.98
N LEU A 250 -10.95 -14.14 1.42
CA LEU A 250 -10.26 -14.17 2.71
C LEU A 250 -10.97 -13.29 3.74
N GLU A 251 -10.92 -13.74 4.99
CA GLU A 251 -11.29 -12.94 6.17
C GLU A 251 -10.03 -12.74 7.02
N ILE A 252 -9.52 -11.51 7.08
CA ILE A 252 -8.33 -11.14 7.85
C ILE A 252 -8.78 -10.21 8.98
N SER A 253 -8.72 -10.66 10.23
CA SER A 253 -9.34 -9.92 11.34
C SER A 253 -8.61 -10.02 12.68
N ASP A 254 -8.90 -9.04 13.55
CA ASP A 254 -8.47 -8.98 14.94
C ASP A 254 -6.95 -9.12 15.11
N ILE A 255 -6.20 -8.27 14.39
CA ILE A 255 -4.74 -8.30 14.38
C ILE A 255 -4.20 -7.13 15.19
N ASN A 256 -3.38 -7.44 16.19
CA ASN A 256 -2.56 -6.45 16.88
C ASN A 256 -1.08 -6.75 16.62
N ASN A 257 -0.57 -6.24 15.51
CA ASN A 257 0.77 -6.55 15.04
C ASN A 257 1.76 -5.43 15.41
N GLU A 258 2.62 -5.69 16.38
CA GLU A 258 3.70 -4.77 16.76
C GLU A 258 4.95 -4.88 15.88
N ASN A 259 4.98 -5.85 14.96
CA ASN A 259 6.14 -6.06 14.09
C ASN A 259 6.23 -4.97 13.02
N SER A 260 7.46 -4.71 12.58
CA SER A 260 7.73 -3.71 11.55
C SER A 260 7.37 -4.18 10.13
N PHE A 261 7.06 -5.46 9.91
CA PHE A 261 6.80 -6.02 8.59
C PHE A 261 5.38 -5.73 8.08
N GLU A 262 5.21 -5.84 6.76
CA GLU A 262 3.92 -5.77 6.10
C GLU A 262 3.03 -6.95 6.50
N LEU A 263 1.73 -6.69 6.64
CA LEU A 263 0.85 -7.66 7.27
C LEU A 263 0.42 -8.83 6.37
N ILE A 264 0.03 -8.54 5.14
CA ILE A 264 -0.55 -9.53 4.21
C ILE A 264 0.54 -10.10 3.29
N SER A 265 1.36 -9.24 2.69
CA SER A 265 2.37 -9.70 1.74
C SER A 265 3.52 -8.72 1.67
N ASN A 266 4.76 -9.17 1.82
CA ASN A 266 5.96 -8.42 1.42
C ASN A 266 6.65 -9.14 0.26
N ILE A 267 5.90 -9.40 -0.80
CA ILE A 267 6.45 -9.91 -2.06
C ILE A 267 7.04 -8.75 -2.85
N LYS A 268 8.25 -8.94 -3.39
CA LYS A 268 8.89 -7.98 -4.30
C LYS A 268 8.96 -8.53 -5.72
N TYR A 269 8.89 -7.65 -6.71
CA TYR A 269 8.99 -7.96 -8.14
C TYR A 269 8.00 -9.04 -8.59
N GLY A 270 6.88 -9.16 -7.89
CA GLY A 270 5.82 -10.12 -8.14
C GLY A 270 4.52 -9.45 -8.60
N ILE A 271 3.45 -10.24 -8.60
CA ILE A 271 2.08 -9.78 -8.83
C ILE A 271 1.23 -10.29 -7.67
N ILE A 272 0.40 -9.43 -7.10
CA ILE A 272 -0.52 -9.75 -6.00
C ILE A 272 -1.95 -9.48 -6.46
N ASP A 273 -2.69 -10.54 -6.75
CA ASP A 273 -4.12 -10.51 -7.03
C ASP A 273 -4.89 -10.79 -5.73
N PHE A 274 -5.60 -9.79 -5.20
CA PHE A 274 -6.36 -9.91 -3.94
C PHE A 274 -7.84 -9.58 -4.17
N LYS A 275 -8.75 -10.53 -3.91
CA LYS A 275 -10.16 -10.41 -4.33
C LYS A 275 -11.17 -10.88 -3.30
N ASN A 276 -12.36 -10.30 -3.33
CA ASN A 276 -13.56 -10.76 -2.61
C ASN A 276 -13.33 -10.93 -1.10
N SER A 277 -12.62 -10.01 -0.46
CA SER A 277 -12.07 -10.24 0.88
C SER A 277 -12.42 -9.13 1.87
N ILE A 278 -12.35 -9.46 3.16
CA ILE A 278 -12.59 -8.52 4.26
C ILE A 278 -11.34 -8.45 5.14
N VAL A 279 -10.90 -7.23 5.41
CA VAL A 279 -9.75 -6.88 6.24
C VAL A 279 -10.26 -5.95 7.34
N SER A 280 -10.28 -6.41 8.60
CA SER A 280 -10.98 -5.69 9.67
C SER A 280 -10.29 -5.72 11.04
N ASN A 281 -10.52 -4.70 11.87
CA ASN A 281 -10.06 -4.64 13.25
C ASN A 281 -8.53 -4.84 13.38
N ILE A 282 -7.77 -4.03 12.65
CA ILE A 282 -6.31 -4.16 12.59
C ILE A 282 -5.66 -2.97 13.27
N THR A 283 -4.78 -3.23 14.21
CA THR A 283 -3.82 -2.24 14.71
C THR A 283 -2.42 -2.72 14.38
N PHE A 284 -1.64 -1.94 13.64
CA PHE A 284 -0.28 -2.32 13.31
C PHE A 284 0.71 -1.14 13.30
N ARG A 285 1.99 -1.47 13.51
CA ARG A 285 3.12 -0.52 13.53
C ARG A 285 4.12 -0.73 12.37
N GLY A 286 3.80 -1.61 11.43
CA GLY A 286 4.66 -1.99 10.30
C GLY A 286 4.54 -1.12 9.04
N TYR A 287 5.28 -1.48 7.98
CA TYR A 287 5.41 -0.73 6.73
C TYR A 287 4.12 -0.58 5.88
N GLY A 288 3.08 -1.37 6.17
CA GLY A 288 1.78 -1.33 5.47
C GLY A 288 1.04 -2.67 5.53
N LEU A 289 -0.06 -2.79 4.79
CA LEU A 289 -0.72 -4.09 4.60
C LEU A 289 0.04 -4.95 3.59
N ILE A 290 0.55 -4.34 2.51
CA ILE A 290 1.22 -5.03 1.42
C ILE A 290 2.52 -4.30 1.06
N GLY A 291 3.52 -5.03 0.58
CA GLY A 291 4.83 -4.54 0.19
C GLY A 291 4.76 -3.78 -1.13
N GLY A 292 5.46 -2.66 -1.18
CA GLY A 292 5.33 -1.70 -2.28
C GLY A 292 5.96 -2.12 -3.60
N GLU A 293 6.89 -3.06 -3.64
CA GLU A 293 7.69 -3.36 -4.84
C GLU A 293 7.07 -4.43 -5.76
N SER A 294 5.74 -4.58 -5.77
CA SER A 294 5.02 -5.53 -6.64
C SER A 294 3.84 -4.88 -7.35
N GLU A 295 3.41 -5.47 -8.45
CA GLU A 295 2.12 -5.10 -9.07
C GLU A 295 0.98 -5.57 -8.18
N ILE A 296 -0.01 -4.71 -7.95
CA ILE A 296 -1.18 -5.03 -7.13
C ILE A 296 -2.48 -4.96 -7.92
N ARG A 297 -3.36 -5.94 -7.73
CA ARG A 297 -4.69 -6.02 -8.33
C ARG A 297 -5.72 -6.37 -7.28
N PHE A 298 -6.38 -5.35 -6.73
CA PHE A 298 -7.38 -5.47 -5.68
C PHE A 298 -8.77 -5.34 -6.28
N GLN A 299 -9.67 -6.26 -5.92
CA GLN A 299 -11.04 -6.26 -6.42
C GLN A 299 -12.04 -6.70 -5.35
N ASN A 300 -13.11 -5.93 -5.12
CA ASN A 300 -14.17 -6.29 -4.18
C ASN A 300 -13.61 -6.57 -2.77
N ILE A 301 -12.94 -5.57 -2.16
CA ILE A 301 -12.34 -5.68 -0.83
C ILE A 301 -12.88 -4.62 0.10
N THR A 302 -13.15 -5.00 1.35
CA THR A 302 -13.53 -4.08 2.42
C THR A 302 -12.44 -4.00 3.49
N PHE A 303 -11.92 -2.81 3.73
CA PHE A 303 -10.99 -2.44 4.79
C PHE A 303 -11.72 -1.63 5.85
N THR A 304 -11.88 -2.17 7.07
CA THR A 304 -12.67 -1.54 8.15
C THR A 304 -11.92 -1.51 9.47
N ASN A 305 -12.07 -0.43 10.24
CA ASN A 305 -11.52 -0.32 11.60
C ASN A 305 -10.01 -0.59 11.65
N ILE A 306 -9.23 0.16 10.87
CA ILE A 306 -7.77 -0.01 10.78
C ILE A 306 -7.07 1.17 11.45
N ILE A 307 -6.12 0.87 12.33
CA ILE A 307 -5.23 1.85 12.94
C ILE A 307 -3.80 1.53 12.50
N SER A 308 -3.22 2.40 11.68
CA SER A 308 -1.80 2.36 11.33
C SER A 308 -1.08 3.45 12.11
N ASN A 309 -0.11 3.07 12.92
CA ASN A 309 0.78 4.03 13.61
C ASN A 309 2.05 4.32 12.79
N TYR A 310 2.04 4.00 11.50
CA TYR A 310 3.19 4.14 10.62
C TYR A 310 2.78 4.68 9.24
N ASN A 311 3.70 4.61 8.26
CA ASN A 311 3.66 5.30 6.97
C ASN A 311 2.40 5.00 6.12
N VAL A 312 2.44 4.01 5.24
CA VAL A 312 1.44 3.88 4.16
C VAL A 312 0.63 2.62 4.37
N LEU A 313 -0.70 2.68 4.21
CA LEU A 313 -1.52 1.47 4.24
C LEU A 313 -1.27 0.59 3.00
N ILE A 314 -1.34 1.18 1.80
CA ILE A 314 -1.11 0.51 0.51
C ILE A 314 -0.01 1.26 -0.28
N PRO A 315 1.26 0.86 -0.12
CA PRO A 315 2.34 1.36 -0.97
C PRO A 315 2.36 0.63 -2.32
N ILE A 316 2.65 1.37 -3.39
CA ILE A 316 2.80 0.86 -4.76
C ILE A 316 3.97 1.60 -5.38
N THR A 317 5.06 0.88 -5.64
CA THR A 317 6.35 1.46 -6.01
C THR A 317 6.92 0.67 -7.19
N TYR A 318 7.31 1.38 -8.26
CA TYR A 318 7.89 0.82 -9.49
C TYR A 318 6.95 -0.07 -10.35
N HIS A 319 5.70 -0.29 -9.93
CA HIS A 319 4.75 -1.20 -10.54
C HIS A 319 3.38 -0.53 -10.77
N ASP A 320 2.53 -1.20 -11.55
CA ASP A 320 1.15 -0.77 -11.75
C ASP A 320 0.28 -1.14 -10.54
N GLY A 321 -0.77 -0.37 -10.30
CA GLY A 321 -1.76 -0.61 -9.25
C GLY A 321 -3.18 -0.55 -9.80
N TYR A 322 -3.98 -1.56 -9.50
CA TYR A 322 -5.38 -1.63 -9.92
C TYR A 322 -6.25 -1.91 -8.71
N LEU A 323 -7.09 -0.95 -8.33
CA LEU A 323 -8.03 -1.08 -7.22
C LEU A 323 -9.44 -0.84 -7.77
N GLU A 324 -10.31 -1.84 -7.67
CA GLU A 324 -11.69 -1.81 -8.16
C GLU A 324 -12.66 -2.31 -7.10
N ASP A 325 -13.77 -1.61 -6.89
CA ASP A 325 -14.82 -1.98 -5.92
C ASP A 325 -14.26 -2.14 -4.49
N ILE A 326 -13.59 -1.10 -3.97
CA ILE A 326 -12.93 -1.14 -2.65
C ILE A 326 -13.63 -0.21 -1.67
N ILE A 327 -13.85 -0.68 -0.44
CA ILE A 327 -14.39 0.13 0.65
C ILE A 327 -13.29 0.32 1.71
N PHE A 328 -13.00 1.57 2.07
CA PHE A 328 -12.18 1.97 3.19
C PHE A 328 -13.07 2.72 4.20
N GLU A 329 -13.19 2.19 5.41
CA GLU A 329 -14.09 2.75 6.42
C GLU A 329 -13.43 2.74 7.81
N ASN A 330 -13.55 3.86 8.54
CA ASN A 330 -13.06 4.00 9.92
C ASN A 330 -11.55 3.67 10.04
N ILE A 331 -10.71 4.38 9.28
CA ILE A 331 -9.25 4.18 9.27
C ILE A 331 -8.54 5.38 9.90
N ASN A 332 -7.66 5.11 10.85
CA ASN A 332 -6.80 6.09 11.50
C ASN A 332 -5.34 5.86 11.08
N LEU A 333 -4.77 6.84 10.39
CA LEU A 333 -3.39 6.84 9.91
C LEU A 333 -2.58 7.84 10.74
N ILE A 334 -1.94 7.35 11.79
CA ILE A 334 -1.26 8.13 12.84
C ILE A 334 0.28 8.08 12.68
N GLY A 335 0.76 7.78 11.46
CA GLY A 335 2.18 7.66 11.18
C GLY A 335 2.96 8.98 11.28
N ASP A 336 4.28 8.86 11.10
CA ASP A 336 5.21 9.99 11.10
C ASP A 336 4.82 11.06 10.06
N GLU A 337 5.16 12.30 10.42
CA GLU A 337 4.85 13.49 9.66
C GLU A 337 5.26 13.35 8.19
N GLY A 338 4.25 13.38 7.31
CA GLY A 338 4.46 13.37 5.88
C GLY A 338 4.73 12.00 5.24
N LEU A 339 4.74 10.91 5.99
CA LEU A 339 4.76 9.56 5.42
C LEU A 339 3.41 8.85 5.58
N SER A 340 2.55 9.36 6.46
CA SER A 340 1.21 8.81 6.67
C SER A 340 0.29 9.00 5.47
N SER A 341 -0.20 7.91 4.87
CA SER A 341 -1.16 7.94 3.75
C SER A 341 -1.91 6.62 3.60
N LEU A 342 -3.09 6.68 2.98
CA LEU A 342 -3.86 5.49 2.63
C LEU A 342 -3.20 4.79 1.43
N ILE A 343 -2.89 5.56 0.39
CA ILE A 343 -2.26 5.06 -0.82
C ILE A 343 -1.03 5.93 -1.15
N TYR A 344 0.11 5.28 -1.34
CA TYR A 344 1.32 5.91 -1.86
C TYR A 344 1.69 5.24 -3.17
N PHE A 345 1.76 6.03 -4.25
CA PHE A 345 2.16 5.54 -5.56
C PHE A 345 3.41 6.27 -6.04
N ASN A 346 4.49 5.52 -6.27
CA ASN A 346 5.76 6.05 -6.75
C ASN A 346 6.25 5.29 -7.97
N SER A 347 6.23 5.94 -9.14
CA SER A 347 6.73 5.34 -10.38
C SER A 347 8.27 5.40 -10.52
N ASN A 348 8.93 6.21 -9.69
CA ASN A 348 10.38 6.48 -9.68
C ASN A 348 10.94 7.03 -11.02
N GLU A 349 12.26 7.00 -11.18
CA GLU A 349 12.99 7.42 -12.38
C GLU A 349 13.02 6.37 -13.51
N ILE A 350 12.19 5.32 -13.44
CA ILE A 350 12.23 4.25 -14.45
C ILE A 350 11.65 4.79 -15.75
N LYS A 351 12.29 4.50 -16.89
CA LYS A 351 11.84 4.91 -18.24
C LYS A 351 10.48 4.28 -18.66
N ILE A 352 9.92 3.41 -17.84
CA ILE A 352 8.72 2.62 -18.15
C ILE A 352 7.56 3.25 -17.42
N LYS A 353 6.49 3.51 -18.17
CA LYS A 353 5.23 4.05 -17.68
C LYS A 353 4.56 3.09 -16.70
N LYS A 354 4.00 3.66 -15.63
CA LYS A 354 3.22 2.96 -14.61
C LYS A 354 1.89 3.66 -14.39
N SER A 355 0.86 2.88 -14.06
CA SER A 355 -0.51 3.34 -13.93
C SER A 355 -1.10 2.95 -12.58
N LEU A 356 -1.92 3.83 -12.00
CA LEU A 356 -2.75 3.55 -10.85
C LEU A 356 -4.21 3.74 -11.26
N LEU A 357 -5.03 2.70 -11.23
CA LEU A 357 -6.47 2.77 -11.48
C LEU A 357 -7.23 2.65 -10.16
N LEU A 358 -8.12 3.61 -9.88
CA LEU A 358 -9.00 3.63 -8.70
C LEU A 358 -10.45 3.72 -9.17
N LYS A 359 -11.17 2.60 -9.19
CA LYS A 359 -12.55 2.55 -9.72
C LYS A 359 -13.53 2.08 -8.65
N ASN A 360 -14.66 2.76 -8.52
CA ASN A 360 -15.71 2.40 -7.55
C ASN A 360 -15.16 2.27 -6.12
N ILE A 361 -14.39 3.27 -5.66
CA ILE A 361 -13.81 3.28 -4.32
C ILE A 361 -14.74 4.06 -3.38
N ALA A 362 -14.99 3.55 -2.18
CA ALA A 362 -15.63 4.31 -1.11
C ALA A 362 -14.62 4.55 0.00
N ILE A 363 -14.41 5.81 0.41
CA ILE A 363 -13.52 6.20 1.49
C ILE A 363 -14.32 7.03 2.48
N THR A 364 -14.54 6.48 3.67
CA THR A 364 -15.43 7.08 4.68
C THR A 364 -14.76 7.10 6.05
N ASN A 365 -14.91 8.20 6.79
CA ASN A 365 -14.44 8.34 8.18
C ASN A 365 -12.94 8.00 8.33
N ILE A 366 -12.09 8.69 7.57
CA ILE A 366 -10.63 8.51 7.64
C ILE A 366 -9.99 9.71 8.32
N HIS A 367 -9.17 9.45 9.35
CA HIS A 367 -8.31 10.45 9.94
C HIS A 367 -6.86 10.15 9.57
N SER A 368 -6.17 11.13 9.00
CA SER A 368 -4.79 10.96 8.55
C SER A 368 -3.90 12.11 9.00
N ASN A 369 -2.70 11.76 9.50
CA ASN A 369 -1.61 12.70 9.76
C ASN A 369 -0.85 13.09 8.48
N GLY A 370 -1.36 12.75 7.30
CA GLY A 370 -0.82 13.17 6.03
C GLY A 370 -1.86 13.18 4.93
N SER A 371 -1.42 13.46 3.69
CA SER A 371 -2.28 13.34 2.52
C SER A 371 -2.80 11.91 2.41
N LEU A 372 -4.09 11.76 2.13
CA LEU A 372 -4.74 10.47 1.96
C LEU A 372 -4.10 9.69 0.81
N ILE A 373 -3.85 10.36 -0.32
CA ILE A 373 -3.22 9.77 -1.51
C ILE A 373 -2.04 10.63 -1.96
N ILE A 374 -0.88 9.99 -2.13
CA ILE A 374 0.39 10.63 -2.53
C ILE A 374 0.89 10.00 -3.84
N LEU A 375 1.31 10.85 -4.79
CA LEU A 375 1.78 10.44 -6.12
C LEU A 375 3.17 11.05 -6.44
N GLU A 376 4.20 10.24 -6.73
CA GLU A 376 5.61 10.68 -6.94
C GLU A 376 6.33 10.01 -8.15
N GLY A 377 7.36 10.67 -8.76
CA GLY A 377 8.25 10.14 -9.83
C GLY A 377 8.91 11.17 -10.79
N ASN A 378 10.09 10.86 -11.41
CA ASN A 378 10.96 11.80 -12.20
C ASN A 378 10.87 11.72 -13.74
N LYS A 379 10.54 10.54 -14.29
CA LYS A 379 10.19 10.33 -15.70
C LYS A 379 8.77 9.81 -15.80
N VAL A 380 7.88 10.56 -15.16
CA VAL A 380 6.64 10.86 -15.84
C VAL A 380 7.03 11.77 -16.99
N ASN A 381 7.31 11.19 -18.16
CA ASN A 381 7.12 11.93 -19.38
C ASN A 381 5.61 12.17 -19.42
N LEU A 382 5.20 13.32 -18.91
CA LEU A 382 3.85 13.81 -18.89
C LEU A 382 3.50 14.33 -20.29
N THR A 383 3.71 13.45 -21.26
CA THR A 383 3.09 13.51 -22.57
C THR A 383 1.95 12.51 -22.48
N LEU A 384 0.73 13.02 -22.29
CA LEU A 384 -0.49 12.22 -22.36
C LEU A 384 -0.66 11.63 -23.74
N SER A 385 -0.17 10.42 -23.84
CA SER A 385 -1.05 9.33 -24.21
C SER A 385 -0.97 8.25 -23.13
N ASN A 386 -2.07 8.13 -22.39
CA ASN A 386 -2.57 6.94 -21.70
C ASN A 386 -2.03 6.61 -20.27
N ILE A 387 -1.53 7.55 -19.44
CA ILE A 387 -1.46 7.29 -17.98
C ILE A 387 -2.79 7.77 -17.40
N ASP A 388 -3.71 6.85 -17.20
CA ASP A 388 -5.02 7.14 -16.64
C ASP A 388 -4.99 6.85 -15.14
N LEU A 389 -4.60 7.84 -14.31
CA LEU A 389 -5.15 7.88 -12.97
C LEU A 389 -6.61 8.30 -13.12
N ASN A 390 -7.45 7.29 -13.29
CA ASN A 390 -8.88 7.45 -13.44
C ASN A 390 -9.50 7.16 -12.08
N VAL A 391 -9.88 8.22 -11.37
CA VAL A 391 -10.72 8.13 -10.19
C VAL A 391 -12.16 8.32 -10.67
N THR A 392 -12.88 7.22 -10.84
CA THR A 392 -14.27 7.23 -11.32
C THR A 392 -15.19 6.61 -10.30
N ASP A 393 -16.38 7.20 -10.19
CA ASP A 393 -17.49 6.67 -9.41
C ASP A 393 -17.06 6.38 -7.96
N THR A 394 -16.18 7.24 -7.43
CA THR A 394 -15.59 7.13 -6.10
C THR A 394 -16.24 8.15 -5.16
N LEU A 395 -16.53 7.73 -3.95
CA LEU A 395 -17.10 8.57 -2.88
C LEU A 395 -16.03 8.77 -1.79
N ILE A 396 -15.71 10.03 -1.50
CA ILE A 396 -14.78 10.41 -0.42
C ILE A 396 -15.51 11.35 0.52
N GLU A 397 -15.85 10.84 1.71
CA GLU A 397 -16.62 11.58 2.70
C GLU A 397 -15.99 11.55 4.10
N ASN A 398 -16.12 12.67 4.80
CA ASN A 398 -15.68 12.82 6.18
C ASN A 398 -14.20 12.44 6.38
N VAL A 399 -13.33 12.84 5.44
CA VAL A 399 -11.88 12.64 5.55
C VAL A 399 -11.23 13.87 6.14
N GLU A 400 -10.37 13.67 7.13
CA GLU A 400 -9.59 14.72 7.78
C GLU A 400 -8.08 14.52 7.56
N ASN A 401 -7.44 15.50 6.92
CA ASN A 401 -5.98 15.62 6.91
C ASN A 401 -5.55 16.59 8.02
N LEU A 402 -5.05 16.05 9.12
CA LEU A 402 -4.67 16.78 10.33
C LEU A 402 -3.29 17.47 10.23
N HIS A 403 -2.57 17.26 9.13
CA HIS A 403 -1.19 17.70 9.00
C HIS A 403 -1.07 19.19 8.72
N LYS A 404 -0.45 19.94 9.64
CA LYS A 404 -0.31 21.40 9.56
C LYS A 404 0.57 21.88 8.39
N MET A 405 1.45 21.03 7.87
CA MET A 405 2.46 21.39 6.86
C MET A 405 2.19 20.81 5.46
N LYS A 406 1.26 19.85 5.33
CA LYS A 406 0.94 19.17 4.06
C LYS A 406 -0.36 19.69 3.50
N ILE A 407 -0.56 19.54 2.20
CA ILE A 407 -1.60 20.22 1.45
C ILE A 407 -2.49 19.16 0.79
N GLY A 408 -3.81 19.37 0.78
CA GLY A 408 -4.75 18.47 0.10
C GLY A 408 -4.96 17.12 0.79
N LEU A 409 -6.09 16.48 0.47
CA LEU A 409 -6.24 15.03 0.61
C LEU A 409 -5.40 14.31 -0.45
N PHE A 410 -5.33 14.87 -1.65
CA PHE A 410 -4.53 14.39 -2.76
C PHE A 410 -3.37 15.35 -3.00
N ASN A 411 -2.15 14.81 -3.05
CA ASN A 411 -0.98 15.58 -3.49
C ASN A 411 -0.51 15.08 -4.84
N ILE A 412 -0.64 15.94 -5.86
CA ILE A 412 -0.40 15.58 -7.25
C ILE A 412 0.77 16.36 -7.80
N ASN A 413 1.72 15.62 -8.37
CA ASN A 413 2.80 16.16 -9.19
C ASN A 413 2.66 15.76 -10.67
N ASN A 414 1.56 15.09 -11.04
CA ASN A 414 1.38 14.40 -12.33
C ASN A 414 -0.05 14.54 -12.92
N GLU A 415 -0.40 13.67 -13.88
CA GLU A 415 -1.71 13.62 -14.53
C GLU A 415 -2.76 13.00 -13.63
N MET A 416 -3.97 13.57 -13.67
CA MET A 416 -5.12 12.96 -13.02
C MET A 416 -6.40 13.23 -13.80
N SER A 417 -7.25 12.21 -13.89
CA SER A 417 -8.64 12.31 -14.33
C SER A 417 -9.56 11.95 -13.17
N ILE A 418 -10.44 12.87 -12.81
CA ILE A 418 -11.37 12.74 -11.69
C ILE A 418 -12.80 12.89 -12.23
N ASN A 419 -13.64 11.92 -11.87
CA ASN A 419 -15.08 11.92 -12.04
C ASN A 419 -15.70 11.29 -10.78
N SER A 420 -15.81 12.07 -9.70
CA SER A 420 -16.07 11.53 -8.35
C SER A 420 -16.74 12.54 -7.42
N GLU A 421 -17.16 12.06 -6.26
CA GLU A 421 -17.80 12.85 -5.22
C GLU A 421 -16.88 13.03 -4.00
N PHE A 422 -16.74 14.28 -3.57
CA PHE A 422 -15.94 14.70 -2.42
C PHE A 422 -16.83 15.54 -1.50
N ASN A 423 -17.24 14.95 -0.38
CA ASN A 423 -18.20 15.57 0.53
C ASN A 423 -17.63 15.73 1.94
N ASN A 424 -17.80 16.91 2.53
CA ASN A 424 -17.46 17.17 3.93
C ASN A 424 -16.01 16.78 4.32
N ASN A 425 -15.05 17.08 3.44
CA ASN A 425 -13.63 16.80 3.71
C ASN A 425 -12.93 18.01 4.32
N THR A 426 -12.00 17.77 5.25
CA THR A 426 -11.26 18.84 5.92
C THR A 426 -9.76 18.68 5.77
N SER A 427 -9.09 19.75 5.35
CA SER A 427 -7.63 19.89 5.35
C SER A 427 -7.20 20.96 6.35
N TYR A 428 -6.33 20.60 7.30
CA TYR A 428 -5.78 21.53 8.29
C TYR A 428 -4.74 22.51 7.71
N ASN A 429 -4.60 22.58 6.39
CA ASN A 429 -3.70 23.48 5.68
C ASN A 429 -4.39 24.05 4.41
N ASN A 430 -3.74 23.99 3.24
CA ASN A 430 -4.33 24.41 1.96
C ASN A 430 -4.93 23.21 1.22
N GLY A 431 -5.82 23.48 0.26
CA GLY A 431 -6.48 22.47 -0.56
C GLY A 431 -7.38 21.59 0.29
N GLY A 432 -8.69 21.87 0.33
CA GLY A 432 -9.63 21.02 1.06
C GLY A 432 -9.68 19.60 0.49
N VAL A 433 -9.44 19.46 -0.82
CA VAL A 433 -9.43 18.18 -1.54
C VAL A 433 -8.10 17.96 -2.25
N LEU A 434 -7.70 18.89 -3.12
CA LEU A 434 -6.58 18.71 -4.03
C LEU A 434 -5.46 19.73 -3.78
N SER A 435 -4.23 19.24 -3.80
CA SER A 435 -3.02 20.06 -3.92
C SER A 435 -2.26 19.69 -5.18
N ILE A 436 -1.90 20.70 -5.98
CA ILE A 436 -0.97 20.56 -7.10
C ILE A 436 0.25 21.43 -6.79
N THR A 437 1.40 20.80 -6.62
CA THR A 437 2.65 21.51 -6.34
C THR A 437 3.74 21.12 -7.33
N SER A 438 4.45 22.08 -7.91
CA SER A 438 5.67 21.77 -8.69
C SER A 438 6.88 21.76 -7.75
N ASN A 439 7.28 20.58 -7.27
CA ASN A 439 8.49 20.42 -6.48
C ASN A 439 9.69 20.20 -7.41
N ASN A 440 10.31 21.28 -7.91
CA ASN A 440 11.63 21.15 -8.54
C ASN A 440 12.59 22.17 -7.94
N ARG A 441 13.39 21.69 -6.97
CA ARG A 441 14.63 22.34 -6.51
C ARG A 441 15.83 22.05 -7.42
N ASN A 442 15.65 21.28 -8.49
CA ASN A 442 16.71 20.92 -9.44
C ASN A 442 16.40 21.47 -10.84
N ASP A 443 17.12 22.53 -11.23
CA ASP A 443 16.94 23.32 -12.47
C ASP A 443 17.20 22.56 -13.80
N ASN A 444 17.42 21.25 -13.76
CA ASN A 444 17.87 20.47 -14.94
C ASN A 444 16.80 19.62 -15.61
N ILE A 445 15.54 19.63 -15.14
CA ILE A 445 14.45 18.86 -15.76
C ILE A 445 13.52 19.80 -16.53
N GLN A 446 13.79 19.95 -17.83
CA GLN A 446 12.90 20.61 -18.78
C GLN A 446 11.74 19.66 -19.15
N ASN A 447 10.49 20.17 -19.07
CA ASN A 447 9.26 19.63 -19.65
C ASN A 447 8.47 18.53 -18.89
N SER A 448 7.97 18.81 -17.68
CA SER A 448 6.81 18.08 -17.14
C SER A 448 5.55 18.94 -17.31
N ASN A 449 4.68 18.61 -18.26
CA ASN A 449 3.34 19.21 -18.26
C ASN A 449 2.61 18.71 -16.99
N ILE A 450 1.59 19.39 -16.49
CA ILE A 450 0.67 18.79 -15.50
C ILE A 450 -0.72 18.88 -16.11
N LYS A 451 -1.41 17.75 -16.24
CA LYS A 451 -2.79 17.72 -16.74
C LYS A 451 -3.75 17.25 -15.67
N LEU A 452 -4.74 18.08 -15.37
CA LEU A 452 -5.86 17.70 -14.53
C LEU A 452 -7.13 17.74 -15.38
N THR A 453 -7.82 16.62 -15.45
CA THR A 453 -9.18 16.52 -15.98
C THR A 453 -10.12 16.29 -14.81
N LEU A 454 -11.05 17.21 -14.57
CA LEU A 454 -12.11 17.08 -13.56
C LEU A 454 -13.43 17.28 -14.27
N ILE A 455 -14.20 16.20 -14.40
CA ILE A 455 -15.47 16.23 -15.10
C ILE A 455 -16.56 15.57 -14.28
N ASN A 456 -17.79 16.09 -14.37
CA ASN A 456 -18.97 15.48 -13.76
C ASN A 456 -18.84 15.20 -12.25
N SER A 457 -17.99 15.94 -11.56
CA SER A 457 -17.67 15.72 -10.15
C SER A 457 -18.50 16.61 -9.23
N ILE A 458 -18.76 16.12 -8.02
CA ILE A 458 -19.48 16.85 -6.97
C ILE A 458 -18.51 17.10 -5.82
N LEU A 459 -18.28 18.36 -5.50
CA LEU A 459 -17.35 18.79 -4.46
C LEU A 459 -18.12 19.71 -3.51
N THR A 460 -18.60 19.13 -2.42
CA THR A 460 -19.50 19.78 -1.47
C THR A 460 -18.90 19.85 -0.07
N GLU A 461 -19.10 20.97 0.61
CA GLU A 461 -18.81 21.11 2.05
C GLU A 461 -17.34 20.85 2.42
N ASN A 462 -16.42 20.98 1.46
CA ASN A 462 -15.00 20.78 1.74
C ASN A 462 -14.39 22.04 2.38
N VAL A 463 -13.48 21.85 3.34
CA VAL A 463 -12.90 22.91 4.16
C VAL A 463 -11.37 22.87 4.08
N ALA A 464 -10.77 24.00 3.78
CA ALA A 464 -9.33 24.24 3.94
C ALA A 464 -9.08 25.28 5.02
N LYS A 465 -8.09 25.04 5.90
CA LYS A 465 -7.74 25.98 6.96
C LYS A 465 -7.28 27.35 6.42
N TYR A 466 -6.51 27.39 5.33
CA TYR A 466 -6.02 28.66 4.79
C TYR A 466 -6.47 28.91 3.35
N PHE A 467 -5.93 28.17 2.38
CA PHE A 467 -6.12 28.50 0.97
C PHE A 467 -6.77 27.39 0.18
N GLY A 468 -7.70 27.73 -0.73
CA GLY A 468 -8.24 26.79 -1.69
C GLY A 468 -9.16 25.77 -1.02
N GLY A 469 -10.41 26.14 -0.76
CA GLY A 469 -11.40 25.28 -0.08
C GLY A 469 -11.59 23.94 -0.78
N VAL A 470 -11.22 23.85 -2.06
CA VAL A 470 -11.11 22.59 -2.81
C VAL A 470 -9.70 22.41 -3.37
N PHE A 471 -9.19 23.36 -4.16
CA PHE A 471 -7.92 23.27 -4.88
C PHE A 471 -6.91 24.30 -4.40
N TYR A 472 -5.70 23.82 -4.10
CA TYR A 472 -4.51 24.65 -3.95
C TYR A 472 -3.51 24.39 -5.07
N LEU A 473 -3.14 25.43 -5.79
CA LEU A 473 -2.28 25.35 -6.98
C LEU A 473 -1.02 26.18 -6.74
N ASN A 474 0.11 25.50 -6.50
CA ASN A 474 1.43 26.12 -6.37
C ASN A 474 2.35 25.62 -7.48
N MET A 475 2.28 26.32 -8.59
CA MET A 475 2.81 25.93 -9.88
C MET A 475 3.94 26.88 -10.29
N ASN A 476 5.03 26.38 -10.88
CA ASN A 476 6.15 27.18 -11.37
C ASN A 476 5.90 27.62 -12.83
N ASN A 477 6.41 28.80 -13.19
CA ASN A 477 6.14 29.48 -14.46
C ASN A 477 6.72 28.79 -15.70
N THR A 478 7.50 27.74 -15.52
CA THR A 478 8.23 27.04 -16.58
C THR A 478 7.46 25.88 -17.21
N TYR A 479 6.30 25.49 -16.66
CA TYR A 479 5.57 24.30 -17.11
C TYR A 479 4.26 24.63 -17.85
N ASP A 480 3.90 23.79 -18.83
CA ASP A 480 2.59 23.84 -19.46
C ASP A 480 1.57 23.05 -18.63
N TYR A 481 0.63 23.75 -18.00
CA TYR A 481 -0.49 23.14 -17.29
C TYR A 481 -1.70 23.02 -18.22
N LEU A 482 -2.32 21.84 -18.24
CA LEU A 482 -3.52 21.56 -19.03
C LEU A 482 -4.67 21.22 -18.07
N PHE A 483 -5.51 22.21 -17.76
CA PHE A 483 -6.70 22.02 -16.95
C PHE A 483 -7.92 21.82 -17.85
N ASN A 484 -8.61 20.69 -17.69
CA ASN A 484 -9.92 20.43 -18.27
C ASN A 484 -10.91 20.23 -17.12
N ILE A 485 -11.47 21.33 -16.61
CA ILE A 485 -12.40 21.33 -15.49
C ILE A 485 -13.77 21.73 -16.02
N ASN A 486 -14.69 20.78 -16.16
CA ASN A 486 -15.96 20.99 -16.84
C ASN A 486 -17.11 20.19 -16.22
N ASN A 487 -18.31 20.76 -16.19
CA ASN A 487 -19.53 20.09 -15.72
C ASN A 487 -19.46 19.59 -14.26
N ASN A 488 -18.85 20.37 -13.37
CA ASN A 488 -18.72 20.03 -11.94
C ASN A 488 -19.65 20.88 -11.07
N LEU A 489 -19.99 20.35 -9.90
CA LEU A 489 -20.71 21.04 -8.83
C LEU A 489 -19.73 21.39 -7.69
N PHE A 490 -19.56 22.69 -7.42
CA PHE A 490 -18.83 23.21 -6.26
C PHE A 490 -19.82 23.91 -5.33
N GLU A 491 -20.16 23.29 -4.20
CA GLU A 491 -21.16 23.84 -3.28
C GLU A 491 -20.68 23.88 -1.82
N ASN A 492 -20.93 24.98 -1.13
CA ASN A 492 -20.63 25.14 0.30
C ASN A 492 -19.16 24.88 0.71
N ASN A 493 -18.20 24.98 -0.21
CA ASN A 493 -16.78 24.82 0.12
C ASN A 493 -16.23 26.10 0.79
N THR A 494 -15.33 25.93 1.75
CA THR A 494 -14.82 27.03 2.58
C THR A 494 -13.29 27.05 2.66
N ALA A 495 -12.70 28.23 2.51
CA ALA A 495 -11.29 28.48 2.83
C ALA A 495 -11.17 29.50 3.97
N GLY A 496 -10.35 29.20 4.98
CA GLY A 496 -10.19 30.09 6.13
C GLY A 496 -9.51 31.42 5.80
N VAL A 497 -8.79 31.55 4.68
CA VAL A 497 -8.21 32.82 4.21
C VAL A 497 -8.74 33.18 2.82
N ALA A 498 -8.35 32.47 1.76
CA ALA A 498 -8.66 32.89 0.39
C ALA A 498 -8.94 31.72 -0.56
N GLY A 499 -9.76 31.96 -1.58
CA GLY A 499 -10.04 30.98 -2.62
C GLY A 499 -10.99 29.89 -2.15
N GLY A 500 -12.27 30.21 -2.00
CA GLY A 500 -13.28 29.27 -1.47
C GLY A 500 -13.40 27.97 -2.28
N VAL A 501 -13.00 27.99 -3.56
CA VAL A 501 -12.79 26.79 -4.37
C VAL A 501 -11.34 26.65 -4.81
N PHE A 502 -10.82 27.61 -5.57
CA PHE A 502 -9.47 27.58 -6.14
C PHE A 502 -8.59 28.67 -5.54
N PHE A 503 -7.37 28.31 -5.14
CA PHE A 503 -6.31 29.27 -4.82
C PHE A 503 -5.06 29.04 -5.66
N PHE A 504 -4.54 30.12 -6.24
CA PHE A 504 -3.35 30.14 -7.09
C PHE A 504 -2.21 30.84 -6.35
N ALA A 505 -1.27 30.06 -5.81
CA ALA A 505 -0.17 30.61 -5.02
C ALA A 505 0.79 31.46 -5.88
N ASN A 506 1.04 31.03 -7.13
CA ASN A 506 1.76 31.83 -8.11
C ASN A 506 0.74 32.24 -9.18
N TYR A 507 0.34 33.52 -9.17
CA TYR A 507 -0.64 34.03 -10.12
C TYR A 507 -0.07 34.06 -11.54
N PHE A 508 -0.79 33.43 -12.46
CA PHE A 508 -0.43 33.34 -13.86
C PHE A 508 -1.37 34.16 -14.71
N GLN A 509 -0.86 35.13 -15.46
CA GLN A 509 -1.64 35.78 -16.53
C GLN A 509 -2.14 34.78 -17.59
N LYS A 510 -1.53 33.59 -17.68
CA LYS A 510 -1.88 32.52 -18.63
C LYS A 510 -3.25 31.90 -18.36
N TYR A 511 -3.66 31.77 -17.08
CA TYR A 511 -4.93 31.14 -16.73
C TYR A 511 -5.90 32.19 -16.22
N LYS A 512 -7.01 32.34 -16.92
CA LYS A 512 -8.05 33.27 -16.53
C LYS A 512 -9.17 32.52 -15.79
N PRO A 513 -9.92 33.17 -14.89
CA PRO A 513 -11.07 32.55 -14.23
C PRO A 513 -12.06 31.90 -15.19
N GLN A 514 -12.20 32.44 -16.41
CA GLN A 514 -13.07 31.90 -17.45
C GLN A 514 -12.70 30.47 -17.85
N ASP A 515 -11.42 30.10 -17.79
CA ASP A 515 -10.95 28.76 -18.14
C ASP A 515 -11.51 27.68 -17.19
N PHE A 516 -11.90 28.07 -15.97
CA PHE A 516 -12.45 27.21 -14.92
C PHE A 516 -13.98 27.34 -14.78
N GLN A 517 -14.63 28.16 -15.61
CA GLN A 517 -16.08 28.40 -15.54
C GLN A 517 -16.89 27.59 -16.55
N ASN A 518 -16.25 26.84 -17.45
CA ASN A 518 -16.91 26.05 -18.48
C ASN A 518 -17.86 25.00 -17.87
N ASN A 519 -19.16 25.26 -17.93
CA ASN A 519 -20.27 24.47 -17.36
C ASN A 519 -20.11 24.04 -15.89
N ASN A 520 -19.24 24.68 -15.11
CA ASN A 520 -19.13 24.40 -13.68
C ASN A 520 -20.13 25.25 -12.90
N PHE A 521 -20.81 24.64 -11.93
CA PHE A 521 -21.75 25.31 -11.06
C PHE A 521 -21.11 25.61 -9.71
N PHE A 522 -21.15 26.89 -9.31
CA PHE A 522 -20.56 27.37 -8.06
C PHE A 522 -21.67 27.96 -7.18
N LYS A 523 -21.93 27.34 -6.03
CA LYS A 523 -22.99 27.77 -5.10
C LYS A 523 -22.46 27.90 -3.68
N ASN A 524 -22.70 29.04 -3.04
CA ASN A 524 -22.43 29.26 -1.62
C ASN A 524 -21.00 28.93 -1.13
N ASN A 525 -19.99 28.94 -2.01
CA ASN A 525 -18.60 28.80 -1.59
C ASN A 525 -18.12 30.10 -0.91
N ASN A 526 -17.26 30.00 0.09
CA ASN A 526 -16.85 31.13 0.92
C ASN A 526 -15.35 31.17 1.20
N ALA A 527 -14.79 32.37 1.31
CA ALA A 527 -13.46 32.60 1.86
C ALA A 527 -13.47 33.82 2.77
N ASN A 528 -12.81 33.75 3.94
CA ASN A 528 -12.93 34.81 4.95
C ASN A 528 -12.28 36.14 4.54
N SER A 529 -11.23 36.10 3.72
CA SER A 529 -10.53 37.29 3.24
C SER A 529 -11.00 37.75 1.86
N HIS A 530 -10.84 36.90 0.84
CA HIS A 530 -11.18 37.27 -0.53
C HIS A 530 -11.34 36.05 -1.45
N GLY A 531 -12.04 36.28 -2.57
CA GLY A 531 -12.17 35.32 -3.66
C GLY A 531 -12.92 34.06 -3.28
N ASN A 532 -14.25 34.14 -3.12
CA ASN A 532 -15.11 33.00 -2.80
C ASN A 532 -15.04 31.84 -3.81
N LYS A 533 -14.60 32.11 -5.04
CA LYS A 533 -14.42 31.08 -6.09
C LYS A 533 -12.95 30.91 -6.44
N PHE A 534 -12.32 32.00 -6.85
CA PHE A 534 -10.93 32.04 -7.30
C PHE A 534 -10.21 33.12 -6.52
N ALA A 535 -9.03 32.83 -6.01
CA ALA A 535 -8.16 33.80 -5.38
C ALA A 535 -6.68 33.54 -5.69
N SER A 536 -5.84 34.55 -5.51
CA SER A 536 -4.38 34.40 -5.54
C SER A 536 -3.72 35.18 -4.41
N ASN A 537 -2.39 35.15 -4.35
CA ASN A 537 -1.67 36.09 -3.51
C ASN A 537 -1.93 37.56 -3.95
N PRO A 538 -1.79 38.53 -3.02
CA PRO A 538 -1.82 39.96 -3.33
C PRO A 538 -0.86 40.31 -4.47
N SER A 539 -1.34 41.04 -5.49
CA SER A 539 -0.51 41.37 -6.65
C SER A 539 -0.86 42.69 -7.34
N ILE A 540 -1.99 43.31 -6.99
CA ILE A 540 -2.45 44.56 -7.61
C ILE A 540 -2.66 45.60 -6.51
N ILE A 541 -2.15 46.81 -6.74
CA ILE A 541 -2.45 47.98 -5.91
C ILE A 541 -3.30 48.90 -6.76
N GLN A 542 -4.51 49.20 -6.29
CA GLN A 542 -5.42 50.12 -6.92
C GLN A 542 -5.52 51.39 -6.08
N TYR A 543 -5.41 52.55 -6.74
CA TYR A 543 -5.69 53.82 -6.10
C TYR A 543 -7.21 53.93 -5.85
N ASN A 544 -7.60 54.14 -4.60
CA ASN A 544 -8.99 54.18 -4.17
C ASN A 544 -9.41 55.62 -3.90
N ASP A 545 -9.60 56.37 -4.97
CA ASP A 545 -10.22 57.69 -4.90
C ASP A 545 -11.32 57.78 -5.95
N THR A 546 -12.54 57.98 -5.48
CA THR A 546 -13.74 58.15 -6.31
C THR A 546 -13.81 59.53 -6.94
N ASN A 547 -12.93 60.45 -6.54
CA ASN A 547 -12.78 61.74 -7.18
C ASN A 547 -11.76 61.61 -8.31
N GLU A 548 -12.24 61.78 -9.54
CA GLU A 548 -11.44 61.71 -10.75
C GLU A 548 -10.13 62.50 -10.57
N LEU A 549 -8.98 61.88 -10.89
CA LEU A 549 -7.67 62.52 -11.07
C LEU A 549 -7.69 63.49 -12.27
N LYS A 550 -8.67 64.39 -12.33
CA LYS A 550 -8.85 65.38 -13.39
C LYS A 550 -8.12 66.70 -13.11
N GLU A 551 -7.62 66.90 -11.89
CA GLU A 551 -6.85 68.09 -11.55
C GLU A 551 -5.41 67.73 -11.20
N GLU A 552 -4.47 68.50 -11.77
CA GLU A 552 -3.04 68.43 -11.51
C GLU A 552 -2.78 68.44 -9.99
N PHE A 553 -2.17 67.38 -9.46
CA PHE A 553 -1.78 67.33 -8.05
C PHE A 553 -0.58 68.26 -7.84
N LYS A 554 -0.80 69.44 -7.25
CA LYS A 554 0.29 70.34 -6.87
C LYS A 554 1.00 69.82 -5.63
N VAL A 555 2.16 69.20 -5.83
CA VAL A 555 3.05 68.78 -4.76
C VAL A 555 3.96 69.96 -4.37
N ILE A 556 3.95 70.35 -3.11
CA ILE A 556 4.88 71.34 -2.55
C ILE A 556 6.02 70.58 -1.87
N SER A 557 7.26 70.95 -2.17
CA SER A 557 8.44 70.34 -1.54
C SER A 557 8.36 70.41 -0.01
N GLY A 558 8.56 69.28 0.66
CA GLY A 558 8.47 69.15 2.12
C GLY A 558 7.08 68.79 2.66
N ASN A 559 6.01 68.86 1.86
CA ASN A 559 4.69 68.43 2.29
C ASN A 559 4.47 66.92 2.11
N PRO A 560 3.72 66.26 2.99
CA PRO A 560 3.34 64.86 2.81
C PRO A 560 2.36 64.71 1.65
N ILE A 561 2.43 63.57 0.96
CA ILE A 561 1.42 63.15 -0.02
C ILE A 561 0.66 61.97 0.56
N ASN A 562 -0.67 62.08 0.59
CA ASN A 562 -1.54 61.05 1.14
C ASN A 562 -2.27 60.35 -0.01
N PHE A 563 -2.32 59.03 0.04
CA PHE A 563 -3.03 58.20 -0.92
C PHE A 563 -3.85 57.15 -0.17
N ASN A 564 -5.06 56.89 -0.65
CA ASN A 564 -5.82 55.71 -0.26
C ASN A 564 -5.56 54.64 -1.31
N ILE A 565 -5.05 53.49 -0.86
CA ILE A 565 -4.81 52.34 -1.73
C ILE A 565 -5.68 51.17 -1.29
N GLN A 566 -6.12 50.40 -2.27
CA GLN A 566 -6.72 49.09 -2.09
C GLN A 566 -5.76 48.05 -2.64
N VAL A 567 -5.65 46.94 -1.93
CA VAL A 567 -4.87 45.79 -2.37
C VAL A 567 -5.84 44.77 -2.94
N HIS A 568 -5.54 44.34 -4.16
CA HIS A 568 -6.28 43.30 -4.85
C HIS A 568 -5.35 42.12 -5.16
N ASP A 569 -5.94 40.95 -5.30
CA ASP A 569 -5.25 39.77 -5.83
C ASP A 569 -5.14 39.84 -7.37
N GLY A 570 -4.58 38.80 -7.97
CA GLY A 570 -4.39 38.70 -9.42
C GLY A 570 -5.69 38.61 -10.20
N PHE A 571 -6.77 38.20 -9.55
CA PHE A 571 -8.12 38.12 -10.12
C PHE A 571 -8.96 39.36 -9.82
N ASN A 572 -8.33 40.43 -9.31
CA ASN A 572 -8.95 41.70 -8.95
C ASN A 572 -9.94 41.62 -7.77
N ASN A 573 -9.88 40.56 -6.95
CA ASN A 573 -10.64 40.50 -5.70
C ASN A 573 -10.05 41.49 -4.71
N LEU A 574 -10.89 42.34 -4.10
CA LEU A 574 -10.47 43.20 -3.00
C LEU A 574 -10.08 42.33 -1.79
N ILE A 575 -8.88 42.56 -1.26
CA ILE A 575 -8.37 41.81 -0.11
C ILE A 575 -8.81 42.51 1.18
N VAL A 576 -9.67 41.84 1.94
CA VAL A 576 -10.04 42.24 3.30
C VAL A 576 -9.40 41.25 4.26
N ASP A 577 -8.23 41.56 4.79
CA ASP A 577 -7.44 40.61 5.59
C ASP A 577 -7.90 40.53 7.06
N ASN A 578 -9.11 40.02 7.28
CA ASN A 578 -9.67 39.83 8.63
C ASN A 578 -8.84 38.88 9.50
N GLU A 579 -8.22 37.87 8.86
CA GLU A 579 -7.37 36.87 9.51
C GLU A 579 -5.96 37.38 9.85
N LYS A 580 -5.60 38.58 9.37
CA LYS A 580 -4.26 39.17 9.50
C LYS A 580 -3.16 38.28 8.89
N TYR A 581 -3.49 37.49 7.87
CA TYR A 581 -2.54 36.61 7.18
C TYR A 581 -1.55 37.42 6.32
N TYR A 582 -2.04 38.48 5.67
CA TYR A 582 -1.26 39.44 4.88
C TYR A 582 -0.92 40.68 5.71
N SER A 583 -0.80 40.54 7.03
CA SER A 583 -0.61 41.68 7.91
C SER A 583 0.78 42.33 7.82
N ASN A 584 1.69 41.69 7.08
CA ASN A 584 3.02 42.18 6.75
C ASN A 584 3.15 42.46 5.24
N LEU A 585 3.15 43.73 4.84
CA LEU A 585 3.28 44.16 3.44
C LEU A 585 4.28 45.29 3.31
N ASN A 586 5.11 45.26 2.27
CA ASN A 586 6.03 46.35 1.94
C ASN A 586 5.60 47.03 0.65
N PHE A 587 5.45 48.35 0.70
CA PHE A 587 5.16 49.19 -0.44
C PHE A 587 6.38 50.03 -0.76
N LEU A 588 6.83 50.00 -2.01
CA LEU A 588 7.85 50.90 -2.54
C LEU A 588 7.15 51.92 -3.44
N VAL A 589 7.36 53.19 -3.15
CA VAL A 589 6.86 54.30 -3.97
C VAL A 589 8.03 54.87 -4.77
N ASP A 590 7.89 54.88 -6.08
CA ASP A 590 8.82 55.52 -7.01
C ASP A 590 8.10 56.64 -7.77
N MET A 591 8.78 57.76 -7.98
CA MET A 591 8.33 58.82 -8.88
C MET A 591 8.89 58.57 -10.28
N MET A 592 8.03 58.66 -11.27
CA MET A 592 8.36 58.46 -12.68
C MET A 592 8.01 59.72 -13.47
N HIS A 593 8.78 60.01 -14.51
CA HIS A 593 8.37 60.95 -15.53
C HIS A 593 7.10 60.46 -16.21
N PHE A 594 6.35 61.39 -16.81
CA PHE A 594 5.14 61.06 -17.56
C PHE A 594 5.41 60.10 -18.74
N ASP A 595 6.65 60.05 -19.25
CA ASP A 595 7.08 59.11 -20.28
C ASP A 595 7.44 57.71 -19.73
N GLY A 596 7.20 57.46 -18.43
CA GLY A 596 7.45 56.18 -17.77
C GLY A 596 8.89 55.95 -17.35
N LYS A 597 9.82 56.89 -17.59
CA LYS A 597 11.19 56.76 -17.10
C LYS A 597 11.23 57.04 -15.61
N LYS A 598 11.93 56.19 -14.86
CA LYS A 598 12.28 56.48 -13.47
C LYS A 598 13.06 57.79 -13.46
N MET A 599 12.61 58.77 -12.69
CA MET A 599 13.34 60.03 -12.56
C MET A 599 14.71 59.74 -11.92
N GLU A 600 15.76 60.46 -12.29
CA GLU A 600 17.09 60.24 -11.69
C GLU A 600 17.21 60.93 -10.32
N SER A 601 17.94 60.29 -9.39
CA SER A 601 18.09 60.73 -7.99
C SER A 601 18.74 62.11 -7.78
N LYS A 602 19.26 62.73 -8.84
CA LYS A 602 19.85 64.07 -8.81
C LYS A 602 18.79 65.18 -8.86
N GLU A 603 17.57 64.86 -9.32
CA GLU A 603 16.51 65.84 -9.55
C GLU A 603 15.50 65.92 -8.38
N TYR A 604 15.41 64.87 -7.58
CA TYR A 604 14.48 64.74 -6.46
C TYR A 604 14.96 63.65 -5.48
N ILE A 605 14.55 63.77 -4.22
CA ILE A 605 14.80 62.76 -3.19
C ILE A 605 13.46 62.43 -2.52
N ILE A 606 12.97 61.20 -2.68
CA ILE A 606 11.85 60.70 -1.87
C ILE A 606 12.45 60.07 -0.63
N LYS A 607 12.26 60.71 0.53
CA LYS A 607 12.60 60.10 1.82
C LYS A 607 11.44 59.22 2.28
N ASN A 608 11.74 58.12 2.97
CA ASN A 608 10.75 57.17 3.51
C ASN A 608 9.81 56.60 2.44
N ASN A 609 10.36 56.30 1.27
CA ASN A 609 9.60 55.77 0.13
C ASN A 609 9.29 54.27 0.23
N ILE A 610 9.70 53.64 1.34
CA ILE A 610 9.31 52.28 1.71
C ILE A 610 8.37 52.37 2.91
N ILE A 611 7.14 51.92 2.72
CA ILE A 611 6.13 51.80 3.77
C ILE A 611 6.02 50.31 4.09
N SER A 612 6.32 49.95 5.34
CA SER A 612 6.01 48.61 5.84
C SER A 612 4.68 48.70 6.58
N ILE A 613 3.76 47.79 6.30
CA ILE A 613 2.64 47.48 7.16
C ILE A 613 3.07 46.24 7.92
N GLU A 614 3.11 46.29 9.25
CA GLU A 614 3.34 45.12 10.10
C GLU A 614 2.20 44.95 11.09
N HIS A 615 1.57 43.77 11.10
CA HIS A 615 0.40 43.49 11.94
C HIS A 615 -0.74 44.52 11.77
N GLY A 616 -0.89 45.08 10.56
CA GLY A 616 -1.89 46.12 10.25
C GLY A 616 -1.54 47.52 10.77
N LYS A 617 -0.32 47.73 11.29
CA LYS A 617 0.21 49.05 11.65
C LYS A 617 1.21 49.50 10.60
N THR A 618 1.15 50.77 10.21
CA THR A 618 2.11 51.37 9.29
C THR A 618 3.37 51.80 10.02
N TYR A 619 4.51 51.34 9.52
CA TYR A 619 5.85 51.73 9.94
C TYR A 619 6.56 52.34 8.73
N ASN A 620 7.05 53.56 8.90
CA ASN A 620 7.99 54.11 7.94
C ASN A 620 9.34 53.45 8.22
N ILE A 621 9.87 52.73 7.23
CA ILE A 621 11.26 52.30 7.29
C ILE A 621 12.09 53.57 7.03
N LEU A 622 12.54 54.19 8.11
CA LEU A 622 13.58 55.21 8.06
C LEU A 622 14.82 54.52 7.49
N ASN A 623 15.11 54.74 6.21
CA ASN A 623 16.44 54.54 5.67
C ASN A 623 17.39 55.54 6.35
N ASN A 624 17.77 55.27 7.59
CA ASN A 624 19.01 55.73 8.17
C ASN A 624 20.12 54.79 7.68
N ILE A 625 20.42 54.87 6.39
CA ILE A 625 21.75 54.52 5.90
C ILE A 625 22.34 55.87 5.50
N LEU A 626 23.26 56.34 6.35
CA LEU A 626 24.07 57.55 6.15
C LEU A 626 24.83 57.49 4.83
#